data_AF-A0A285NDV1-F1
#
_entry.id   AF-A0A285NDV1-F1
#
_cell.length_a   1.000
_cell.length_b   1.000
_cell.length_c   1.000
_cell.angle_alpha   90.00
_cell.angle_beta   90.00
_cell.angle_gamma   90.00
#
_symmetry.space_group_name_H-M   'P 1'
#
loop_
_entity.id
_entity.type
_entity.pdbx_description
1 polymer ?
#
loop_
_entity_poly.entity_id
_entity_poly.type
_entity_poly.pdbx_seq_one_letter_code
_entity_poly.pdbx_strand_id
1 'polypeptide(L)'
;MVMIDKASKLLRPFAFGALATILFAATAPAQAQTETKALEQAAKTWVKICSPDPKSKKNLCMIAQELRAETGQFLASVAVREIEGKKRKSVVIAITPGMLLQPGLSVQIDKGKQNKGAYGICFPNACYAEIVVDANYIAQMKKGSKLSLTTLNQQAQPVRFDMTLSGFTAAYDGPSLDPAKAVSEQEQLQSELRKRAEEQRKKLLEQKKKADGN
;
A
#
# COMPACT_ATOMS: atom_id res chain seq x y z
N MET A 1 -59.30 -21.80 10.53
CA MET A 1 -60.31 -22.05 11.57
C MET A 1 -59.54 -22.59 12.78
N VAL A 2 -59.25 -21.73 13.77
CA VAL A 2 -59.80 -21.85 15.15
C VAL A 2 -58.92 -22.87 15.94
N MET A 3 -58.13 -22.53 16.96
CA MET A 3 -58.37 -21.67 18.13
C MET A 3 -57.10 -21.10 18.77
N ILE A 4 -57.27 -19.85 19.23
CA ILE A 4 -56.65 -19.24 20.41
C ILE A 4 -57.35 -19.83 21.65
N ASP A 5 -56.61 -20.20 22.71
CA ASP A 5 -57.13 -20.18 24.09
C ASP A 5 -55.96 -20.06 25.10
N LYS A 6 -55.85 -18.90 25.76
CA LYS A 6 -56.14 -18.63 27.18
C LYS A 6 -55.18 -19.32 28.17
N ALA A 7 -54.26 -18.59 28.79
CA ALA A 7 -54.45 -17.67 29.92
C ALA A 7 -54.25 -18.36 31.29
N SER A 8 -53.47 -17.68 32.13
CA SER A 8 -53.67 -17.49 33.58
C SER A 8 -52.54 -17.99 34.48
N LYS A 9 -51.80 -16.99 34.97
CA LYS A 9 -51.41 -16.74 36.37
C LYS A 9 -50.66 -17.84 37.12
N LEU A 10 -49.46 -17.48 37.59
CA LEU A 10 -49.15 -17.46 39.03
C LEU A 10 -47.93 -16.58 39.28
N LEU A 11 -48.14 -15.48 40.02
CA LEU A 11 -47.11 -14.65 40.61
C LEU A 11 -46.35 -15.44 41.67
N ARG A 12 -45.03 -15.22 41.76
CA ARG A 12 -44.34 -15.10 43.06
C ARG A 12 -43.08 -14.22 42.93
N PRO A 13 -42.89 -13.23 43.82
CA PRO A 13 -41.75 -12.35 43.80
C PRO A 13 -40.59 -12.98 44.58
N PHE A 14 -39.40 -13.05 43.98
CA PHE A 14 -38.16 -13.19 44.75
C PHE A 14 -37.35 -11.90 44.63
N ALA A 15 -37.36 -11.20 45.76
CA ALA A 15 -36.58 -10.04 46.08
C ALA A 15 -35.08 -10.40 46.24
N PHE A 16 -34.24 -9.49 45.76
CA PHE A 16 -32.88 -9.18 46.20
C PHE A 16 -31.78 -10.25 46.09
N GLY A 17 -30.92 -10.05 45.10
CA GLY A 17 -29.55 -10.57 45.05
C GLY A 17 -28.73 -9.73 44.10
N ALA A 18 -28.22 -8.59 44.58
CA ALA A 18 -27.28 -7.75 43.84
C ALA A 18 -26.00 -8.54 43.55
N LEU A 19 -25.70 -8.79 42.28
CA LEU A 19 -24.37 -9.24 41.86
C LEU A 19 -23.93 -8.42 40.65
N ALA A 20 -22.83 -7.70 40.87
CA ALA A 20 -22.21 -6.69 40.03
C ALA A 20 -22.13 -7.04 38.53
N THR A 21 -22.74 -6.20 37.70
CA THR A 21 -22.39 -6.05 36.29
C THR A 21 -20.98 -5.50 36.17
N ILE A 22 -20.00 -6.35 35.88
CA ILE A 22 -18.67 -5.93 35.43
C ILE A 22 -18.84 -5.45 33.99
N LEU A 23 -18.91 -4.12 33.79
CA LEU A 23 -18.67 -3.53 32.47
C LEU A 23 -17.21 -3.83 32.09
N PHE A 24 -16.98 -4.86 31.28
CA PHE A 24 -15.77 -4.95 30.48
C PHE A 24 -15.83 -3.83 29.44
N ALA A 25 -15.15 -2.72 29.74
CA ALA A 25 -14.84 -1.72 28.73
C ALA A 25 -13.94 -2.38 27.67
N ALA A 26 -14.53 -2.75 26.54
CA ALA A 26 -13.81 -3.18 25.36
C ALA A 26 -13.03 -1.98 24.80
N THR A 27 -11.80 -1.78 25.26
CA THR A 27 -10.84 -0.93 24.54
C THR A 27 -10.36 -1.70 23.32
N ALA A 28 -11.05 -1.52 22.20
CA ALA A 28 -10.59 -1.94 20.88
C ALA A 28 -9.35 -1.13 20.45
N PRO A 29 -8.45 -1.70 19.63
CA PRO A 29 -7.09 -1.21 19.46
C PRO A 29 -7.03 0.02 18.56
N ALA A 30 -6.59 1.15 19.10
CA ALA A 30 -6.25 2.35 18.32
C ALA A 30 -5.00 2.17 17.41
N GLN A 31 -4.36 1.00 17.42
CA GLN A 31 -3.17 0.70 16.62
C GLN A 31 -3.47 0.29 15.17
N ALA A 32 -4.69 -0.18 14.87
CA ALA A 32 -5.03 -0.63 13.51
C ALA A 32 -5.18 0.54 12.50
N GLN A 33 -5.59 1.72 12.96
CA GLN A 33 -5.87 2.87 12.07
C GLN A 33 -4.62 3.63 11.60
N THR A 34 -3.53 3.57 12.36
CA THR A 34 -2.26 4.21 12.01
C THR A 34 -1.48 3.38 10.98
N GLU A 35 -1.51 2.05 11.10
CA GLU A 35 -0.89 1.14 10.13
C GLU A 35 -1.59 1.19 8.76
N THR A 36 -2.93 1.27 8.71
CA THR A 36 -3.67 1.35 7.43
C THR A 36 -3.35 2.63 6.69
N LYS A 37 -3.31 3.79 7.36
CA LYS A 37 -2.96 5.06 6.71
C LYS A 37 -1.52 5.09 6.22
N ALA A 38 -0.56 4.55 6.97
CA ALA A 38 0.84 4.49 6.54
C ALA A 38 1.03 3.58 5.31
N LEU A 39 0.36 2.42 5.27
CA LEU A 39 0.35 1.53 4.11
C LEU A 39 -0.32 2.15 2.88
N GLU A 40 -1.41 2.89 3.06
CA GLU A 40 -2.14 3.56 1.98
C GLU A 40 -1.35 4.77 1.43
N GLN A 41 -0.66 5.52 2.29
CA GLN A 41 0.23 6.62 1.91
C GLN A 41 1.48 6.09 1.19
N ALA A 42 2.02 4.94 1.62
CA ALA A 42 3.14 4.29 0.96
C ALA A 42 2.77 3.78 -0.45
N ALA A 43 1.56 3.22 -0.62
CA ALA A 43 1.07 2.78 -1.92
C ALA A 43 1.00 3.94 -2.93
N LYS A 44 0.57 5.14 -2.50
CA LYS A 44 0.41 6.31 -3.38
C LYS A 44 1.71 7.09 -3.64
N THR A 45 2.85 6.64 -3.11
CA THR A 45 4.12 7.37 -3.18
C THR A 45 5.04 6.79 -4.25
N TRP A 46 5.71 7.65 -5.02
CA TRP A 46 6.76 7.24 -5.95
C TRP A 46 8.05 6.92 -5.21
N VAL A 47 8.67 5.79 -5.56
CA VAL A 47 9.87 5.27 -4.90
C VAL A 47 10.93 4.97 -5.96
N LYS A 48 12.15 5.44 -5.74
CA LYS A 48 13.31 5.14 -6.57
C LYS A 48 14.17 4.09 -5.90
N ILE A 49 14.45 2.98 -6.59
CA ILE A 49 15.36 1.94 -6.14
C ILE A 49 16.39 1.75 -7.24
N CYS A 50 17.68 1.75 -6.89
CA CYS A 50 18.76 1.51 -7.82
C CYS A 50 19.56 0.28 -7.37
N SER A 51 19.98 -0.55 -8.33
CA SER A 51 20.81 -1.72 -8.09
C SER A 51 21.73 -1.96 -9.28
N PRO A 52 22.90 -2.61 -9.10
CA PRO A 52 23.74 -3.00 -10.23
C PRO A 52 23.00 -3.98 -11.15
N ASP A 53 22.92 -3.67 -12.45
CA ASP A 53 22.34 -4.55 -13.46
C ASP A 53 23.18 -5.83 -13.59
N PRO A 54 22.61 -7.04 -13.47
CA PRO A 54 23.38 -8.27 -13.49
C PRO A 54 24.12 -8.49 -14.82
N LYS A 55 23.59 -7.96 -15.94
CA LYS A 55 24.16 -8.13 -17.28
C LYS A 55 25.24 -7.10 -17.60
N SER A 56 24.99 -5.82 -17.34
CA SER A 56 25.88 -4.73 -17.73
C SER A 56 26.75 -4.18 -16.60
N LYS A 57 26.51 -4.56 -15.34
CA LYS A 57 27.15 -4.03 -14.12
C LYS A 57 26.97 -2.52 -13.91
N LYS A 58 26.16 -1.87 -14.74
CA LYS A 58 25.79 -0.45 -14.61
C LYS A 58 24.61 -0.30 -13.66
N ASN A 59 24.40 0.90 -13.11
CA ASN A 59 23.24 1.12 -12.25
C ASN A 59 21.94 1.01 -13.05
N LEU A 60 21.05 0.12 -12.59
CA LEU A 60 19.66 -0.01 -13.02
C LEU A 60 18.78 0.64 -11.96
N CYS A 61 18.12 1.73 -12.32
CA CYS A 61 17.17 2.42 -11.46
C CYS A 61 15.74 2.15 -11.91
N MET A 62 14.87 1.88 -10.93
CA MET A 62 13.43 1.71 -11.07
C MET A 62 12.74 2.78 -10.24
N ILE A 63 11.94 3.63 -10.87
CA ILE A 63 11.13 4.65 -10.19
C ILE A 63 9.68 4.21 -10.30
N ALA A 64 9.12 3.71 -9.20
CA ALA A 64 7.87 2.96 -9.21
C ALA A 64 6.82 3.54 -8.27
N GLN A 65 5.56 3.33 -8.63
CA GLN A 65 4.39 3.53 -7.78
C GLN A 65 3.47 2.32 -7.95
N GLU A 66 2.77 1.94 -6.89
CA GLU A 66 1.74 0.91 -6.93
C GLU A 66 0.35 1.52 -6.77
N LEU A 67 -0.65 0.87 -7.35
CA LEU A 67 -2.04 1.15 -7.10
C LEU A 67 -2.62 -0.05 -6.36
N ARG A 68 -3.17 0.22 -5.18
CA ARG A 68 -3.82 -0.78 -4.34
C ARG A 68 -5.26 -0.36 -4.05
N ALA A 69 -6.14 -1.34 -3.90
CA ALA A 69 -7.47 -1.11 -3.36
C ALA A 69 -7.38 -0.70 -1.87
N GLU A 70 -8.49 -0.20 -1.31
CA GLU A 70 -8.58 0.13 0.13
C GLU A 70 -8.29 -1.08 1.03
N THR A 71 -8.57 -2.29 0.53
CA THR A 71 -8.25 -3.56 1.20
C THR A 71 -6.77 -3.93 1.15
N GLY A 72 -5.93 -3.12 0.48
CA GLY A 72 -4.50 -3.40 0.25
C GLY A 72 -4.20 -4.31 -0.94
N GLN A 73 -5.23 -4.81 -1.63
CA GLN A 73 -5.09 -5.67 -2.81
C GLN A 73 -4.36 -4.94 -3.95
N PHE A 74 -3.38 -5.58 -4.57
CA PHE A 74 -2.69 -5.07 -5.75
C PHE A 74 -3.64 -4.94 -6.95
N LEU A 75 -3.65 -3.77 -7.59
CA LEU A 75 -4.43 -3.49 -8.80
C LEU A 75 -3.51 -3.26 -10.01
N ALA A 76 -2.51 -2.40 -9.85
CA ALA A 76 -1.56 -2.07 -10.89
C ALA A 76 -0.23 -1.54 -10.31
N SER A 77 0.83 -1.52 -11.10
CA SER A 77 2.01 -0.70 -10.83
C SER A 77 2.63 -0.18 -12.11
N VAL A 78 3.35 0.92 -11.97
CA VAL A 78 4.13 1.53 -13.04
C VAL A 78 5.52 1.80 -12.53
N ALA A 79 6.53 1.40 -13.31
CA ALA A 79 7.92 1.67 -13.00
C ALA A 79 8.66 2.21 -14.23
N VAL A 80 9.29 3.39 -14.09
CA VAL A 80 10.26 3.88 -15.06
C VAL A 80 11.58 3.15 -14.81
N ARG A 81 12.08 2.47 -15.84
CA ARG A 81 13.33 1.74 -15.85
C ARG A 81 14.41 2.50 -16.60
N GLU A 82 15.52 2.73 -15.93
CA GLU A 82 16.70 3.39 -16.49
C GLU A 82 17.96 2.58 -16.23
N ILE A 83 18.76 2.38 -17.27
CA ILE A 83 20.10 1.80 -17.16
C ILE A 83 21.09 2.92 -17.45
N GLU A 84 22.02 3.13 -16.55
CA GLU A 84 23.04 4.16 -16.67
C GLU A 84 23.78 4.09 -18.03
N GLY A 85 23.93 5.24 -18.68
CA GLY A 85 24.54 5.36 -20.00
C GLY A 85 23.72 4.84 -21.18
N LYS A 86 22.48 4.34 -20.96
CA LYS A 86 21.55 4.02 -22.07
C LYS A 86 20.56 5.17 -22.28
N LYS A 87 20.49 5.67 -23.53
CA LYS A 87 19.52 6.70 -23.92
C LYS A 87 18.08 6.19 -23.93
N ARG A 88 17.89 4.90 -24.25
CA ARG A 88 16.58 4.26 -24.29
C ARG A 88 16.14 3.91 -22.87
N LYS A 89 14.95 4.40 -22.50
CA LYS A 89 14.28 4.12 -21.23
C LYS A 89 13.04 3.27 -21.50
N SER A 90 12.50 2.66 -20.47
CA SER A 90 11.23 1.97 -20.59
C SER A 90 10.34 2.21 -19.40
N VAL A 91 9.04 2.04 -19.61
CA VAL A 91 8.05 2.01 -18.55
C VAL A 91 7.51 0.59 -18.49
N VAL A 92 7.72 -0.06 -17.36
CA VAL A 92 7.20 -1.39 -17.05
C VAL A 92 5.90 -1.20 -16.30
N ILE A 93 4.83 -1.81 -16.80
CA ILE A 93 3.50 -1.78 -16.21
C ILE A 93 3.15 -3.19 -15.76
N ALA A 94 2.68 -3.34 -14.54
CA ALA A 94 2.07 -4.58 -14.06
C ALA A 94 0.58 -4.33 -13.79
N ILE A 95 -0.29 -5.22 -14.25
CA ILE A 95 -1.74 -5.18 -14.03
C ILE A 95 -2.16 -6.49 -13.38
N THR A 96 -3.11 -6.41 -12.45
CA THR A 96 -3.73 -7.60 -11.85
C THR A 96 -4.28 -8.56 -12.93
N PRO A 97 -4.23 -9.89 -12.75
CA PRO A 97 -4.77 -10.84 -13.71
C PRO A 97 -6.27 -10.68 -13.98
N GLY A 98 -6.76 -11.31 -15.04
CA GLY A 98 -8.19 -11.30 -15.41
C GLY A 98 -8.57 -10.30 -16.52
N MET A 99 -7.59 -9.60 -17.08
CA MET A 99 -7.73 -8.70 -18.23
C MET A 99 -7.39 -9.43 -19.54
N LEU A 100 -7.93 -8.96 -20.66
CA LEU A 100 -7.64 -9.53 -21.98
C LEU A 100 -6.18 -9.28 -22.38
N LEU A 101 -5.53 -10.33 -22.88
CA LEU A 101 -4.13 -10.27 -23.32
C LEU A 101 -3.95 -9.44 -24.59
N GLN A 102 -4.91 -9.52 -25.51
CA GLN A 102 -4.96 -8.72 -26.73
C GLN A 102 -6.18 -7.80 -26.65
N PRO A 103 -6.04 -6.49 -26.94
CA PRO A 103 -4.89 -5.83 -27.58
C PRO A 103 -3.77 -5.38 -26.61
N GLY A 104 -3.86 -5.76 -25.33
CA GLY A 104 -2.95 -5.29 -24.28
C GLY A 104 -3.54 -4.11 -23.53
N LEU A 105 -2.71 -3.11 -23.24
CA LEU A 105 -3.10 -1.91 -22.51
C LEU A 105 -2.67 -0.63 -23.23
N SER A 106 -3.24 0.50 -22.82
CA SER A 106 -2.76 1.83 -23.18
C SER A 106 -2.40 2.64 -21.95
N VAL A 107 -1.33 3.42 -22.05
CA VAL A 107 -0.84 4.35 -21.02
C VAL A 107 -1.01 5.77 -21.51
N GLN A 108 -1.54 6.65 -20.67
CA GLN A 108 -1.78 8.06 -20.98
C GLN A 108 -1.37 8.95 -19.82
N ILE A 109 -0.62 10.02 -20.10
CA ILE A 109 -0.35 11.10 -19.13
C ILE A 109 -1.37 12.20 -19.38
N ASP A 110 -2.16 12.52 -18.35
CA ASP A 110 -3.26 13.49 -18.40
C ASP A 110 -4.17 13.28 -19.61
N LYS A 111 -4.24 14.26 -20.52
CA LYS A 111 -4.98 14.20 -21.80
C LYS A 111 -4.06 14.06 -23.02
N GLY A 112 -2.80 13.67 -22.79
CA GLY A 112 -1.77 13.53 -23.81
C GLY A 112 -1.97 12.29 -24.71
N LYS A 113 -0.94 11.98 -25.48
CA LYS A 113 -0.93 10.82 -26.39
C LYS A 113 -1.02 9.51 -25.62
N GLN A 114 -1.85 8.59 -26.10
CA GLN A 114 -1.89 7.21 -25.63
C GLN A 114 -0.76 6.39 -26.24
N ASN A 115 -0.01 5.68 -25.40
CA ASN A 115 1.02 4.72 -25.81
C ASN A 115 0.50 3.31 -25.56
N LYS A 116 0.52 2.46 -26.59
CA LYS A 116 0.07 1.07 -26.47
C LYS A 116 1.20 0.20 -25.93
N GLY A 117 0.87 -0.66 -24.97
CA GLY A 117 1.76 -1.68 -24.42
C GLY A 117 1.12 -3.06 -24.60
N ALA A 118 1.85 -3.98 -25.21
CA ALA A 118 1.45 -5.39 -25.27
C ALA A 118 1.93 -6.10 -23.99
N TYR A 119 1.11 -7.01 -23.47
CA TYR A 119 1.56 -7.90 -22.40
C TYR A 119 2.62 -8.86 -22.94
N GLY A 120 3.78 -8.89 -22.29
CA GLY A 120 4.88 -9.79 -22.64
C GLY A 120 4.87 -11.08 -21.83
N ILE A 121 4.44 -11.03 -20.58
CA ILE A 121 4.38 -12.19 -19.68
C ILE A 121 3.32 -11.98 -18.60
N CYS A 122 2.67 -13.07 -18.19
CA CYS A 122 1.78 -13.09 -17.04
C CYS A 122 2.25 -14.13 -16.02
N PHE A 123 2.32 -13.72 -14.77
CA PHE A 123 2.49 -14.56 -13.60
C PHE A 123 1.17 -14.62 -12.82
N PRO A 124 1.00 -15.56 -11.88
CA PRO A 124 -0.23 -15.67 -11.08
C PRO A 124 -0.61 -14.38 -10.33
N ASN A 125 0.36 -13.51 -10.03
CA ASN A 125 0.14 -12.26 -9.32
C ASN A 125 -0.04 -11.04 -10.23
N ALA A 126 0.48 -11.05 -11.47
CA ALA A 126 0.40 -9.89 -12.37
C ALA A 126 0.77 -10.23 -13.83
N CYS A 127 0.17 -9.47 -14.75
CA CYS A 127 0.54 -9.41 -16.16
C CYS A 127 1.38 -8.15 -16.44
N TYR A 128 2.51 -8.33 -17.12
CA TYR A 128 3.52 -7.30 -17.35
C TYR A 128 3.52 -6.85 -18.82
N ALA A 129 3.49 -5.54 -19.03
CA ALA A 129 3.71 -4.88 -20.31
C ALA A 129 4.90 -3.92 -20.19
N GLU A 130 5.58 -3.65 -21.30
CA GLU A 130 6.69 -2.70 -21.35
C GLU A 130 6.49 -1.78 -22.57
N ILE A 131 6.60 -0.48 -22.34
CA ILE A 131 6.65 0.51 -23.42
C ILE A 131 8.02 1.18 -23.42
N VAL A 132 8.58 1.36 -24.61
CA VAL A 132 9.81 2.12 -24.79
C VAL A 132 9.47 3.60 -24.79
N VAL A 133 10.21 4.38 -24.01
CA VAL A 133 9.98 5.82 -23.86
C VAL A 133 11.28 6.60 -24.00
N ASP A 134 11.14 7.90 -24.26
CA ASP A 134 12.24 8.84 -24.40
C ASP A 134 12.27 9.87 -23.25
N ALA A 135 13.22 10.79 -23.31
CA ALA A 135 13.34 11.85 -22.31
C ALA A 135 12.14 12.82 -22.30
N ASN A 136 11.45 12.99 -23.43
CA ASN A 136 10.26 13.84 -23.52
C ASN A 136 9.08 13.22 -22.77
N TYR A 137 8.93 11.89 -22.82
CA TYR A 137 7.94 11.18 -22.02
C TYR A 137 8.19 11.34 -20.52
N ILE A 138 9.45 11.24 -20.08
CA ILE A 138 9.82 11.49 -18.67
C ILE A 138 9.52 12.94 -18.29
N ALA A 139 9.81 13.91 -19.16
CA ALA A 139 9.46 15.30 -18.92
C ALA A 139 7.95 15.52 -18.80
N GLN A 140 7.13 14.79 -19.57
CA GLN A 140 5.68 14.79 -19.43
C GLN A 140 5.25 14.19 -18.09
N MET A 141 5.85 13.09 -17.64
CA MET A 141 5.56 12.52 -16.32
C MET A 141 5.89 13.49 -15.18
N LYS A 142 7.01 14.23 -15.29
CA LYS A 142 7.40 15.23 -14.29
C LYS A 142 6.45 16.42 -14.18
N LYS A 143 5.83 16.82 -15.29
CA LYS A 143 4.90 17.96 -15.38
C LYS A 143 3.45 17.55 -15.16
N GLY A 144 3.13 16.29 -15.43
CA GLY A 144 1.77 15.78 -15.43
C GLY A 144 1.23 15.57 -14.03
N SER A 145 -0.09 15.41 -13.96
CA SER A 145 -0.80 15.20 -12.69
C SER A 145 -1.31 13.78 -12.53
N LYS A 146 -1.65 13.12 -13.65
CA LYS A 146 -2.29 11.82 -13.67
C LYS A 146 -1.69 10.92 -14.74
N LEU A 147 -1.51 9.66 -14.38
CA LEU A 147 -1.18 8.57 -15.29
C LEU A 147 -2.36 7.59 -15.33
N SER A 148 -2.94 7.38 -16.50
CA SER A 148 -4.07 6.48 -16.72
C SER A 148 -3.61 5.25 -17.50
N LEU A 149 -3.85 4.07 -16.93
CA LEU A 149 -3.72 2.78 -17.60
C LEU A 149 -5.11 2.31 -18.02
N THR A 150 -5.29 1.91 -19.26
CA THR A 150 -6.57 1.36 -19.75
C THR A 150 -6.34 0.01 -20.37
N THR A 151 -7.11 -0.98 -19.93
CA THR A 151 -7.12 -2.36 -20.42
C THR A 151 -8.56 -2.80 -20.67
N LEU A 152 -8.77 -4.05 -21.09
CA LEU A 152 -10.11 -4.60 -21.33
C LEU A 152 -10.37 -5.80 -20.40
N ASN A 153 -11.57 -5.88 -19.84
CA ASN A 153 -12.02 -7.08 -19.14
C ASN A 153 -12.50 -8.16 -20.13
N GLN A 154 -12.95 -9.31 -19.62
CA GLN A 154 -13.42 -10.45 -20.42
C GLN A 154 -14.62 -10.13 -21.32
N GLN A 155 -15.39 -9.08 -21.01
CA GLN A 155 -16.51 -8.59 -21.81
C GLN A 155 -16.09 -7.50 -22.82
N ALA A 156 -14.80 -7.36 -23.06
CA ALA A 156 -14.20 -6.31 -23.89
C ALA A 156 -14.55 -4.87 -23.46
N GLN A 157 -14.91 -4.67 -22.18
CA GLN A 157 -15.19 -3.36 -21.62
C GLN A 157 -13.92 -2.71 -21.08
N PRO A 158 -13.72 -1.39 -21.29
CA PRO A 158 -12.57 -0.69 -20.77
C PRO A 158 -12.53 -0.68 -19.23
N VAL A 159 -11.40 -1.09 -18.67
CA VAL A 159 -11.08 -0.92 -17.25
C VAL A 159 -9.94 0.08 -17.14
N ARG A 160 -10.14 1.14 -16.35
CA ARG A 160 -9.17 2.22 -16.19
C ARG A 160 -8.60 2.24 -14.77
N PHE A 161 -7.28 2.29 -14.68
CA PHE A 161 -6.53 2.47 -13.44
C PHE A 161 -5.84 3.84 -13.48
N ASP A 162 -6.24 4.73 -12.59
CA ASP A 162 -5.70 6.09 -12.50
C ASP A 162 -4.71 6.19 -11.33
N MET A 163 -3.52 6.72 -11.61
CA MET A 163 -2.43 6.89 -10.67
C MET A 163 -2.00 8.36 -10.64
N THR A 164 -1.61 8.86 -9.46
CA THR A 164 -1.14 10.25 -9.33
C THR A 164 0.33 10.37 -9.72
N LEU A 165 0.68 11.37 -10.51
CA LEU A 165 2.07 11.74 -10.79
C LEU A 165 2.66 12.67 -9.72
N SER A 166 1.87 13.04 -8.70
CA SER A 166 2.39 13.79 -7.56
C SER A 166 3.53 13.03 -6.89
N GLY A 167 4.64 13.74 -6.63
CA GLY A 167 5.86 13.15 -6.06
C GLY A 167 6.77 12.43 -7.06
N PHE A 168 6.35 12.22 -8.32
CA PHE A 168 7.20 11.56 -9.33
C PHE A 168 8.52 12.29 -9.54
N THR A 169 8.48 13.61 -9.74
CA THR A 169 9.69 14.42 -9.95
C THR A 169 10.66 14.31 -8.78
N ALA A 170 10.15 14.41 -7.55
CA ALA A 170 10.96 14.31 -6.35
C ALA A 170 11.62 12.93 -6.21
N ALA A 171 10.86 11.85 -6.46
CA ALA A 171 11.41 10.50 -6.43
C ALA A 171 12.42 10.26 -7.56
N TYR A 172 12.14 10.78 -8.74
CA TYR A 172 12.97 10.59 -9.92
C TYR A 172 14.33 11.30 -9.79
N ASP A 173 14.31 12.58 -9.39
CA ASP A 173 15.52 13.40 -9.22
C ASP A 173 16.22 13.15 -7.88
N GLY A 174 15.51 12.61 -6.90
CA GLY A 174 16.01 12.33 -5.56
C GLY A 174 16.92 11.11 -5.45
N PRO A 175 17.43 10.86 -4.22
CA PRO A 175 18.22 9.68 -3.92
C PRO A 175 17.36 8.41 -4.05
N SER A 176 17.98 7.29 -4.43
CA SER A 176 17.33 6.00 -4.31
C SER A 176 17.18 5.59 -2.85
N LEU A 177 16.11 4.88 -2.52
CA LEU A 177 16.04 4.11 -1.29
C LEU A 177 17.17 3.07 -1.32
N ASP A 178 17.97 3.09 -0.26
CA ASP A 178 19.03 2.13 -0.02
C ASP A 178 18.46 1.03 0.90
N PRO A 179 18.26 -0.20 0.40
CA PRO A 179 17.72 -1.29 1.20
C PRO A 179 18.56 -1.58 2.46
N ALA A 180 19.89 -1.40 2.39
CA ALA A 180 20.77 -1.65 3.53
C ALA A 180 20.57 -0.60 4.63
N LYS A 181 20.36 0.66 4.26
CA LYS A 181 20.03 1.72 5.23
C LYS A 181 18.65 1.52 5.85
N ALA A 182 17.65 1.13 5.07
CA ALA A 182 16.31 0.88 5.57
C ALA A 182 16.29 -0.24 6.63
N VAL A 183 17.01 -1.34 6.40
CA VAL A 183 17.13 -2.43 7.38
C VAL A 183 17.83 -1.96 8.66
N SER A 184 18.98 -1.29 8.51
CA SER A 184 19.78 -0.79 9.65
C SER A 184 18.98 0.21 10.51
N GLU A 185 18.30 1.16 9.88
CA GLU A 185 17.48 2.14 10.58
C GLU A 185 16.31 1.47 11.33
N GLN A 186 15.68 0.46 10.74
CA GLN A 186 14.61 -0.29 11.38
C GLN A 186 15.10 -1.09 12.59
N GLU A 187 16.27 -1.73 12.52
CA GLU A 187 16.89 -2.40 13.67
C GLU A 187 17.24 -1.43 14.81
N GLN A 188 17.81 -0.27 14.47
CA GLN A 188 18.14 0.78 15.43
C GLN A 188 16.89 1.31 16.13
N LEU A 189 15.83 1.59 15.37
CA LEU A 189 14.55 2.06 15.93
C LEU A 189 13.95 1.02 16.87
N GLN A 190 13.95 -0.26 16.51
CA GLN A 190 13.46 -1.35 17.37
C GLN A 190 14.26 -1.47 18.66
N SER A 191 15.59 -1.33 18.58
CA SER A 191 16.48 -1.34 19.74
C SER A 191 16.20 -0.16 20.69
N GLU A 192 16.06 1.03 20.13
CA GLU A 192 15.75 2.26 20.88
C GLU A 192 14.39 2.17 21.58
N LEU A 193 13.36 1.69 20.88
CA LEU A 193 12.02 1.51 21.45
C LEU A 193 12.02 0.50 22.61
N ARG A 194 12.80 -0.60 22.51
CA ARG A 194 12.96 -1.58 23.59
C ARG A 194 13.61 -0.98 24.83
N LYS A 195 14.71 -0.23 24.66
CA LYS A 195 15.39 0.44 25.78
C LYS A 195 14.46 1.42 26.49
N ARG A 196 13.73 2.26 25.73
CA ARG A 196 12.77 3.20 26.31
C ARG A 196 11.64 2.50 27.07
N ALA A 197 11.13 1.37 26.55
CA ALA A 197 10.10 0.60 27.23
C ALA A 197 10.60 0.02 28.57
N GLU A 198 11.84 -0.49 28.62
CA GLU A 198 12.45 -1.00 29.85
C GLU A 198 12.70 0.10 30.89
N GLU A 199 13.20 1.26 30.46
CA GLU A 199 13.42 2.41 31.34
C GLU A 199 12.10 2.93 31.94
N GLN A 200 11.06 3.05 31.12
CA GLN A 200 9.72 3.43 31.59
C GLN A 200 9.17 2.40 32.58
N ARG A 201 9.33 1.10 32.30
CA ARG A 201 8.91 0.03 33.22
C ARG A 201 9.61 0.15 34.57
N LYS A 202 10.92 0.38 34.59
CA LYS A 202 11.68 0.55 35.84
C LYS A 202 11.19 1.77 36.63
N LYS A 203 11.00 2.92 35.98
CA LYS A 203 10.48 4.14 36.61
C LYS A 203 9.10 3.92 37.23
N LEU A 204 8.19 3.23 36.55
CA LEU A 204 6.86 2.91 37.08
C LEU A 204 6.93 1.98 38.30
N LEU A 205 7.82 0.99 38.29
CA LEU A 205 8.03 0.11 39.44
C LEU A 205 8.60 0.86 40.65
N GLU A 206 9.52 1.79 40.43
CA GLU A 206 10.05 2.65 41.50
C GLU A 206 8.99 3.61 42.07
N GLN A 207 8.15 4.19 41.20
CA GLN A 207 7.04 5.03 41.63
C GLN A 207 6.02 4.25 42.47
N LYS A 208 5.67 3.01 42.07
CA LYS A 208 4.80 2.14 42.87
C LYS A 208 5.40 1.84 44.24
N LYS A 209 6.69 1.46 44.29
CA LYS A 209 7.38 1.20 45.56
C LYS A 209 7.40 2.41 46.50
N LYS A 210 7.49 3.64 45.96
CA LYS A 210 7.42 4.87 46.76
C LYS A 210 6.00 5.19 47.24
N ALA A 211 4.98 4.84 46.46
CA ALA A 211 3.58 5.03 46.82
C ALA A 211 3.07 4.01 47.85
N ASP A 212 3.54 2.76 47.77
CA ASP A 212 3.16 1.68 48.70
C ASP A 212 3.93 1.74 50.05
N GLY A 213 4.95 2.60 50.15
CA GLY A 213 5.83 2.75 51.32
C GLY A 213 5.52 3.94 52.23
N ASN A 214 4.38 4.61 52.04
CA ASN A 214 3.90 5.76 52.82
C ASN A 214 2.43 5.54 53.23
#